data_AF-A0ABD3QLQ9-F1
#
_entry.id   AF-A0ABD3QLQ9-F1
#
_cell.length_a   1.000
_cell.length_b   1.000
_cell.length_c   1.000
_cell.angle_alpha   90.00
_cell.angle_beta   90.00
_cell.angle_gamma   90.00
#
_symmetry.space_group_name_H-M   'P 1'
#
loop_
_entity.id
_entity.type
_entity.pdbx_description
1 polymer ?
#
loop_
_entity_poly.entity_id
_entity_poly.type
_entity_poly.pdbx_seq_one_letter_code
_entity_poly.pdbx_strand_id
1 'polypeptide(L)'
;MPPPVSQRQRVILIDKEWASTLIGLPMQVPNSWCNGYKQDDKTLNAGTIVGVYFDAPQSNNFQFECAGEIYAMQYDAVYLYADPSS
;
A
#
# COMPACT_ATOMS: atom_id res chain seq x y z
N MET A 1 -4.93 27.65 -29.63
CA MET A 1 -4.67 26.26 -29.19
C MET A 1 -4.63 26.26 -27.67
N PRO A 2 -5.49 25.52 -26.97
CA PRO A 2 -5.32 25.32 -25.54
C PRO A 2 -4.11 24.39 -25.30
N PRO A 3 -3.36 24.56 -24.20
CA PRO A 3 -2.23 23.68 -23.90
C PRO A 3 -2.74 22.25 -23.67
N PRO A 4 -1.92 21.23 -23.94
CA PRO A 4 -2.29 19.85 -23.69
C PRO A 4 -2.63 19.73 -22.21
N VAL A 5 -3.76 19.08 -21.93
CA VAL A 5 -4.18 18.68 -20.59
C VAL A 5 -3.03 17.86 -20.04
N SER A 6 -2.15 18.52 -19.29
CA SER A 6 -1.20 17.84 -18.43
C SER A 6 -2.07 16.89 -17.65
N GLN A 7 -1.82 15.60 -17.85
CA GLN A 7 -2.29 14.56 -16.97
C GLN A 7 -1.78 15.00 -15.61
N ARG A 8 -2.63 15.75 -14.90
CA ARG A 8 -2.52 15.94 -13.47
C ARG A 8 -2.52 14.51 -13.00
N GLN A 9 -1.32 13.96 -12.74
CA GLN A 9 -1.16 12.96 -11.71
C GLN A 9 -2.01 13.53 -10.59
N ARG A 10 -3.21 12.97 -10.42
CA ARG A 10 -4.04 13.31 -9.29
C ARG A 10 -3.17 12.80 -8.15
N VAL A 11 -2.36 13.69 -7.59
CA VAL A 11 -1.74 13.46 -6.31
C VAL A 11 -2.95 13.32 -5.41
N ILE A 12 -3.41 12.08 -5.23
CA ILE A 12 -4.44 11.75 -4.28
C ILE A 12 -3.75 12.02 -2.96
N LEU A 13 -3.92 13.25 -2.45
CA LEU A 13 -3.51 13.61 -1.11
C LEU A 13 -4.29 12.68 -0.20
N ILE A 14 -3.62 11.63 0.26
CA ILE A 14 -4.23 10.70 1.20
C ILE A 14 -4.51 11.52 2.46
N ASP A 15 -5.77 11.52 2.87
CA ASP A 15 -6.17 12.11 4.13
C ASP A 15 -5.46 11.40 5.27
N LYS A 16 -4.73 12.15 6.10
CA LYS A 16 -3.92 11.60 7.19
C LYS A 16 -4.77 10.93 8.25
N GLU A 17 -5.95 11.47 8.56
CA GLU A 17 -6.85 10.89 9.56
C GLU A 17 -7.37 9.56 9.05
N TRP A 18 -7.86 9.52 7.81
CA TRP A 18 -8.32 8.29 7.19
C TRP A 18 -7.19 7.26 7.00
N ALA A 19 -5.97 7.67 6.66
CA ALA A 19 -4.85 6.74 6.55
C ALA A 19 -4.44 6.16 7.91
N SER A 20 -4.55 6.97 8.96
CA SER A 20 -4.25 6.53 10.32
C SER A 20 -5.27 5.51 10.83
N THR A 21 -6.53 5.53 10.33
CA THR A 21 -7.51 4.50 10.71
C THR A 21 -7.20 3.12 10.11
N LEU A 22 -6.38 3.06 9.06
CA LEU A 22 -5.96 1.80 8.46
C LEU A 22 -4.74 1.17 9.12
N ILE A 23 -4.08 1.86 10.07
CA ILE A 23 -3.00 1.27 10.84
C ILE A 23 -3.59 0.12 11.67
N GLY A 24 -3.02 -1.07 11.52
CA GLY A 24 -3.53 -2.31 12.10
C GLY A 24 -4.44 -3.11 11.16
N LEU A 25 -4.77 -2.62 9.96
CA LEU A 25 -5.58 -3.36 9.00
C LEU A 25 -4.81 -4.60 8.50
N PRO A 26 -5.38 -5.81 8.67
CA PRO A 26 -4.80 -7.03 8.09
C PRO A 26 -4.98 -7.03 6.57
N MET A 27 -3.90 -7.38 5.88
CA MET A 27 -3.84 -7.43 4.43
C MET A 27 -3.36 -8.81 3.98
N GLN A 28 -3.88 -9.27 2.85
CA GLN A 28 -3.42 -10.48 2.17
C GLN A 28 -2.76 -10.11 0.85
N VAL A 29 -1.45 -9.86 0.90
CA VAL A 29 -0.69 -9.46 -0.29
C VAL A 29 -0.07 -10.68 -0.98
N PRO A 30 0.21 -10.63 -2.29
CA PRO A 30 0.94 -11.69 -2.96
C PRO A 30 2.30 -11.90 -2.31
N ASN A 31 2.70 -13.17 -2.15
CA ASN A 31 3.98 -13.52 -1.53
C ASN A 31 5.19 -12.89 -2.27
N SER A 32 5.03 -12.54 -3.56
CA SER A 32 6.01 -11.78 -4.36
C SER A 32 6.36 -10.39 -3.82
N TRP A 33 5.56 -9.84 -2.89
CA TRP A 33 5.82 -8.56 -2.24
C TRP A 33 6.71 -8.67 -1.00
N CYS A 34 6.84 -9.87 -0.41
CA CYS A 34 7.65 -10.08 0.78
C CYS A 34 9.00 -10.73 0.41
N ASN A 35 10.10 -10.30 1.04
CA ASN A 35 11.39 -10.98 0.90
C ASN A 35 11.28 -12.41 1.43
N GLY A 36 11.93 -13.33 0.74
CA GLY A 36 11.80 -14.77 0.99
C GLY A 36 10.90 -15.50 -0.02
N TYR A 37 10.32 -14.76 -0.97
CA TYR A 37 9.51 -15.32 -2.05
C TYR A 37 10.25 -16.39 -2.86
N LYS A 38 9.64 -17.58 -2.96
CA LYS A 38 9.97 -18.57 -3.98
C LYS A 38 9.02 -18.35 -5.16
N GLN A 39 9.58 -18.24 -6.36
CA GLN A 39 8.92 -17.80 -7.59
C GLN A 39 7.64 -18.57 -7.99
N ASP A 40 7.41 -19.75 -7.41
CA ASP A 40 6.26 -20.62 -7.69
C ASP A 40 5.16 -20.59 -6.62
N ASP A 41 5.27 -19.73 -5.60
CA ASP A 41 4.28 -19.67 -4.54
C ASP A 41 3.13 -18.73 -4.93
N LYS A 42 1.93 -19.28 -5.12
CA LYS A 42 0.69 -18.50 -5.36
C LYS A 42 -0.03 -18.14 -4.07
N THR A 43 0.58 -18.41 -2.92
CA THR A 43 0.02 -18.06 -1.62
C THR A 43 -0.02 -16.55 -1.44
N LEU A 44 -1.03 -16.10 -0.68
CA LEU A 44 -1.08 -14.75 -0.15
C LEU A 44 -0.39 -14.78 1.22
N ASN A 45 0.46 -13.79 1.48
CA ASN A 45 1.02 -13.57 2.80
C ASN A 45 0.14 -12.61 3.57
N ALA A 46 -0.12 -12.97 4.82
CA ALA A 46 -0.66 -12.06 5.79
C ALA A 46 0.41 -11.02 6.15
N GLY A 47 0.00 -9.76 6.18
CA GLY A 47 0.75 -8.71 6.83
C GLY A 47 -0.18 -7.64 7.35
N THR A 48 0.38 -6.54 7.83
CA THR A 48 -0.40 -5.49 8.49
C THR A 48 0.14 -4.12 8.12
N ILE A 49 -0.75 -3.16 7.91
CA ILE A 49 -0.35 -1.76 7.75
C ILE A 49 0.12 -1.26 9.13
N VAL A 50 1.38 -0.89 9.25
CA VAL A 50 1.99 -0.43 10.52
C VAL A 50 2.16 1.09 10.56
N GLY A 51 2.00 1.76 9.43
CA GLY A 51 2.11 3.20 9.36
C GLY A 51 1.87 3.75 7.96
N VAL A 52 2.12 5.04 7.82
CA VAL A 52 1.98 5.76 6.55
C VAL A 52 3.24 6.58 6.36
N TYR A 53 3.88 6.44 5.20
CA TYR A 53 5.08 7.19 4.86
C TYR A 53 4.67 8.55 4.28
N PHE A 54 4.84 9.62 5.06
CA PHE A 54 4.50 10.99 4.66
C PHE A 54 5.73 11.83 4.25
N ASP A 55 6.95 11.32 4.44
CA ASP A 55 8.19 12.08 4.23
C ASP A 55 8.55 12.30 2.75
N ALA A 56 7.81 11.67 1.82
CA ALA A 56 7.93 11.93 0.40
C ALA A 56 6.66 12.67 -0.09
N PRO A 57 6.74 13.98 -0.41
CA PRO A 57 5.57 14.80 -0.79
C PRO A 57 4.85 14.35 -2.07
N GLN A 58 5.33 13.29 -2.74
CA GLN A 58 4.74 12.71 -3.95
C GLN A 58 4.55 11.19 -3.85
N SER A 59 4.87 10.57 -2.72
CA SER A 59 4.77 9.11 -2.56
C SER A 59 3.94 8.81 -1.32
N ASN A 60 2.62 8.88 -1.50
CA ASN A 60 1.66 8.55 -0.47
C ASN A 60 1.58 7.02 -0.35
N ASN A 61 2.55 6.43 0.35
CA ASN A 61 2.67 4.99 0.54
C ASN A 61 2.36 4.62 1.98
N PHE A 62 1.76 3.46 2.19
CA PHE A 62 1.67 2.81 3.49
C PHE A 62 2.98 2.09 3.82
N GLN A 63 3.28 2.04 5.12
CA GLN A 63 4.26 1.11 5.65
C GLN A 63 3.53 -0.18 5.97
N PHE A 64 3.87 -1.22 5.25
CA PHE A 64 3.27 -2.54 5.36
C PHE A 64 4.31 -3.50 5.94
N GLU A 65 4.02 -4.11 7.08
CA GLU A 65 4.87 -5.12 7.68
C GLU A 65 4.46 -6.51 7.18
N CYS A 66 5.42 -7.24 6.61
CA CYS A 66 5.28 -8.64 6.24
C CYS A 66 6.51 -9.42 6.67
N ALA A 67 6.30 -10.55 7.36
CA ALA A 67 7.36 -11.42 7.84
C ALA A 67 8.47 -10.69 8.66
N GLY A 68 8.13 -9.59 9.33
CA GLY A 68 9.07 -8.78 10.12
C GLY A 68 9.88 -7.75 9.34
N GLU A 69 9.59 -7.55 8.05
CA GLU A 69 10.16 -6.49 7.22
C GLU A 69 9.09 -5.47 6.82
N ILE A 70 9.49 -4.20 6.71
CA ILE A 70 8.61 -3.09 6.33
C ILE A 70 8.79 -2.77 4.84
N TYR A 71 7.69 -2.77 4.11
CA TYR A 71 7.61 -2.47 2.69
C TYR A 71 6.76 -1.23 2.44
N ALA A 72 7.08 -0.50 1.37
CA ALA A 72 6.26 0.60 0.89
C ALA A 72 5.11 0.05 0.04
N MET A 73 3.89 0.20 0.51
CA MET A 73 2.68 -0.25 -0.18
C MET A 73 1.93 0.94 -0.77
N GLN A 74 1.55 0.86 -2.04
CA GLN A 74 0.73 1.90 -2.65
C GLN A 74 -0.68 1.90 -2.08
N TYR A 75 -1.29 3.09 -2.09
CA TYR A 75 -2.65 3.31 -1.64
C TYR A 75 -3.68 2.36 -2.25
N ASP A 76 -3.66 2.23 -3.58
CA ASP A 76 -4.64 1.46 -4.34
C ASP A 76 -4.57 -0.03 -4.01
N ALA A 77 -3.42 -0.50 -3.52
CA ALA A 77 -3.24 -1.87 -3.09
C ALA A 77 -4.08 -2.21 -1.84
N VAL A 78 -4.48 -1.20 -1.04
CA VAL A 78 -5.41 -1.42 0.07
C VAL A 78 -6.75 -1.92 -0.43
N TYR A 79 -7.29 -1.35 -1.49
CA TYR A 79 -8.57 -1.80 -2.06
C TYR A 79 -8.49 -3.19 -2.71
N LEU A 80 -7.30 -3.62 -3.12
CA LEU A 80 -7.11 -4.89 -3.84
C LEU A 80 -6.80 -6.05 -2.88
N TYR A 81 -6.14 -5.77 -1.76
CA TYR A 81 -5.59 -6.79 -0.87
C TYR A 81 -6.07 -6.67 0.57
N ALA A 82 -6.95 -5.72 0.89
CA ALA A 82 -7.60 -5.69 2.19
C ALA A 82 -8.38 -6.98 2.37
N ASP A 83 -8.15 -7.65 3.50
CA ASP A 83 -8.87 -8.88 3.81
C ASP A 83 -10.37 -8.54 3.94
N PRO A 84 -11.25 -9.07 3.08
CA PRO A 84 -12.69 -8.76 3.12
C PRO A 84 -13.40 -9.36 4.36
N SER A 85 -12.66 -10.03 5.25
CA SER A 85 -13.20 -10.78 6.38
C SER A 85 -13.44 -9.94 7.66
N SER A 86 -13.30 -8.61 7.63
CA SER A 86 -13.49 -7.75 8.82
C SER A 86 -14.73 -6.85 8.76
#